data_AF-A0A955V231-F1
#
_entry.id   AF-A0A955V231-F1
#
_cell.length_a   1.000
_cell.length_b   1.000
_cell.length_c   1.000
_cell.angle_alpha   90.00
_cell.angle_beta   90.00
_cell.angle_gamma   90.00
#
_symmetry.space_group_name_H-M   'P 1'
#
loop_
_entity.id
_entity.type
_entity.pdbx_description
1 polymer ?
#
loop_
_entity_poly.entity_id
_entity_poly.type
_entity_poly.pdbx_seq_one_letter_code
_entity_poly.pdbx_strand_id
1 'polypeptide(L)' 'MVGAASVAAAVAGAGLLVAACGGEGPVDDRPPRVVSLAPVATRFVVALGAGRTLVGVDAVSAELIE' A
#
# COMPACT_ATOMS: atom_id res chain seq x y z
N MET A 1 1.62 28.13 -2.11
CA MET A 1 2.29 26.80 -2.13
C MET A 1 2.45 26.32 -0.70
N VAL A 2 1.38 25.74 -0.13
CA VAL A 2 1.48 24.87 1.05
C VAL A 2 1.93 23.52 0.49
N GLY A 3 3.24 23.28 0.56
CA GLY A 3 3.92 22.27 -0.26
C GLY A 3 3.44 20.86 0.04
N ALA A 4 3.47 19.97 -0.96
CA ALA A 4 3.17 18.54 -0.81
C ALA A 4 3.88 17.87 0.39
N ALA A 5 5.00 18.45 0.85
CA ALA A 5 5.70 18.07 2.08
C ALA A 5 4.84 18.22 3.35
N SER A 6 3.97 19.23 3.47
CA SER A 6 3.10 19.42 4.64
C SER A 6 1.93 18.45 4.64
N VAL A 7 1.42 18.08 3.46
CA VAL A 7 0.37 17.06 3.33
C VAL A 7 0.94 15.68 3.66
N ALA A 8 2.11 15.33 3.10
CA ALA A 8 2.78 14.07 3.40
C ALA A 8 3.13 13.93 4.89
N ALA A 9 3.60 15.00 5.53
CA ALA A 9 3.89 15.01 6.97
C ALA A 9 2.63 14.94 7.85
N ALA A 10 1.52 15.53 7.41
CA ALA A 10 0.24 15.44 8.12
C ALA A 10 -0.35 14.03 8.06
N VAL A 11 -0.18 13.31 6.94
CA VAL A 11 -0.56 11.90 6.84
C VAL A 11 0.36 11.03 7.69
N ALA A 12 1.68 11.26 7.65
CA ALA A 12 2.70 10.50 8.39
C ALA A 12 2.61 10.59 9.93
N GLY A 13 1.83 11.55 10.46
CA GLY A 13 1.65 11.75 11.90
C GLY A 13 0.28 11.28 12.43
N ALA A 14 -0.65 10.94 11.54
CA ALA A 14 -2.03 10.64 11.91
C ALA A 14 -2.27 9.14 12.14
N GLY A 15 -1.39 8.26 11.65
CA GLY A 15 -1.60 6.82 11.66
C GLY A 15 -2.74 6.43 10.70
N LEU A 16 -2.46 5.53 9.77
CA LEU A 16 -3.46 5.06 8.82
C LEU A 16 -4.32 3.98 9.47
N LEU A 17 -5.63 4.22 9.61
CA LEU A 17 -6.59 3.17 9.93
C LEU A 17 -7.08 2.52 8.65
N VAL A 18 -6.94 1.19 8.56
CA VAL A 18 -7.47 0.41 7.45
C VAL A 18 -8.71 -0.33 7.92
N ALA A 19 -9.85 -0.04 7.29
CA ALA A 19 -11.07 -0.81 7.47
C ALA A 19 -11.12 -1.93 6.42
N ALA A 20 -11.08 -3.18 6.88
CA ALA A 20 -11.19 -4.36 6.04
C ALA A 20 -12.29 -5.31 6.57
N CYS A 21 -12.73 -6.27 5.77
CA CYS A 21 -13.80 -7.22 6.13
C CYS A 21 -13.49 -8.16 7.31
N GLY A 22 -12.40 -7.94 8.05
CA GLY A 22 -12.01 -8.69 9.25
C GLY A 22 -11.70 -7.82 10.48
N GLY A 23 -11.89 -6.50 10.40
CA GLY A 23 -11.64 -5.57 11.50
C GLY A 23 -10.92 -4.30 11.06
N GLU A 24 -10.77 -3.38 12.01
CA GLU A 24 -10.00 -2.14 11.87
C GLU A 24 -8.74 -2.25 12.73
N GLY A 25 -7.62 -1.74 12.21
CA GLY A 25 -6.36 -1.72 12.94
C GLY A 25 -5.45 -0.59 12.49
N PRO A 26 -4.53 -0.13 13.36
CA PRO A 26 -3.51 0.82 12.97
C PRO A 26 -2.55 0.16 11.98
N VAL A 27 -2.20 0.89 10.93
CA VAL A 27 -1.18 0.52 9.96
C VAL A 27 -0.20 1.68 9.85
N ASP A 28 1.07 1.36 9.65
CA ASP A 28 2.07 2.37 9.29
C ASP A 28 1.59 3.13 8.05
N ASP A 29 1.79 4.45 8.01
CA ASP A 29 1.31 5.30 6.90
C ASP A 29 1.86 4.86 5.52
N ARG A 30 3.00 4.13 5.53
CA ARG A 30 3.47 3.39 4.36
C ARG A 30 4.13 2.07 4.80
N PRO A 31 3.45 0.91 4.65
CA PRO A 31 4.05 -0.36 5.01
C PRO A 31 5.31 -0.61 4.16
N PRO A 32 6.46 -0.91 4.80
CA PRO A 32 7.73 -1.07 4.08
C PRO A 32 7.80 -2.41 3.31
N ARG A 33 6.95 -3.36 3.68
CA ARG A 33 6.86 -4.70 3.10
C ARG A 33 5.40 -5.12 3.01
N VAL A 34 4.96 -5.46 1.81
CA VAL A 34 3.57 -5.85 1.51
C VAL A 34 3.58 -7.24 0.87
N VAL A 35 2.69 -8.12 1.35
CA VAL A 35 2.34 -9.36 0.68
C VAL A 35 0.94 -9.19 0.10
N SER A 36 0.78 -9.35 -1.22
CA SER A 36 -0.51 -9.19 -1.89
C SER A 36 -0.99 -10.51 -2.48
N LEU A 37 -2.17 -10.96 -2.06
CA LEU A 37 -2.81 -12.19 -2.55
C LEU A 37 -4.02 -11.89 -3.45
N ALA A 38 -4.22 -10.62 -3.79
CA ALA A 38 -5.35 -10.16 -4.58
C ALA A 38 -4.82 -9.50 -5.86
N PRO A 39 -5.02 -10.13 -7.04
CA PRO A 39 -4.51 -9.63 -8.32
C PRO A 39 -4.84 -8.17 -8.61
N VAL A 40 -6.05 -7.75 -8.26
CA VAL A 40 -6.50 -6.36 -8.43
C VAL A 40 -5.73 -5.41 -7.52
N ALA A 41 -5.54 -5.75 -6.24
CA ALA A 41 -4.79 -4.94 -5.31
C ALA A 41 -3.31 -4.84 -5.70
N THR A 42 -2.72 -5.96 -6.15
CA THR A 42 -1.34 -5.99 -6.64
C THR A 42 -1.11 -4.99 -7.78
N ARG A 43 -2.02 -4.97 -8.77
CA ARG A 43 -1.95 -4.01 -9.89
C ARG A 43 -2.05 -2.56 -9.43
N PHE A 44 -2.92 -2.25 -8.47
CA PHE A 44 -3.03 -0.89 -7.93
C PHE A 44 -1.74 -0.46 -7.22
N VAL A 45 -1.14 -1.34 -6.41
CA VAL A 45 0.13 -1.06 -5.73
C VAL A 45 1.24 -0.76 -6.74
N VAL A 46 1.32 -1.53 -7.84
CA VAL A 46 2.28 -1.28 -8.92
C VAL A 46 1.98 0.02 -9.65
N ALA A 47 0.72 0.27 -10.04
CA ALA A 47 0.31 1.46 -10.76
C ALA A 47 0.56 2.77 -9.97
N LEU A 48 0.49 2.71 -8.64
CA LEU A 48 0.82 3.82 -7.75
C LEU A 48 2.34 4.02 -7.53
N GLY A 49 3.19 3.25 -8.22
CA GLY A 49 4.65 3.32 -8.10
C GLY A 49 5.19 2.70 -6.80
N ALA A 50 4.37 1.95 -6.06
CA ALA A 50 4.73 1.31 -4.81
C ALA A 50 5.17 -0.16 -4.98
N GLY A 51 5.33 -0.66 -6.22
CA GLY A 51 5.70 -2.05 -6.50
C GLY A 51 6.94 -2.54 -5.76
N ARG A 52 7.92 -1.67 -5.49
CA ARG A 52 9.12 -1.97 -4.69
C ARG A 52 8.85 -2.40 -3.24
N THR A 53 7.65 -2.14 -2.72
CA THR A 53 7.24 -2.58 -1.37
C THR A 53 6.69 -4.00 -1.35
N LEU A 54 6.35 -4.57 -2.53
CA LEU A 54 5.88 -5.94 -2.63
C LEU A 54 7.04 -6.90 -2.40
N VAL A 55 6.95 -7.69 -1.32
CA VAL A 55 7.93 -8.75 -1.00
C VAL A 55 7.39 -10.15 -1.30
N GLY A 56 6.10 -10.25 -1.65
CA GLY A 56 5.46 -11.48 -2.08
C GLY A 56 4.13 -11.18 -2.78
N VAL A 57 3.88 -11.91 -3.86
CA VAL A 57 2.60 -11.91 -4.57
C VAL A 57 2.16 -13.35 -4.80
N ASP A 58 0.85 -13.59 -4.94
CA ASP A 58 0.39 -14.90 -5.39
C ASP A 58 0.85 -15.19 -6.83
N ALA A 59 0.86 -16.47 -7.22
CA ALA A 59 1.35 -16.89 -8.54
C ALA A 59 0.57 -16.29 -9.72
N VAL A 60 -0.74 -16.10 -9.57
CA VAL A 60 -1.60 -15.48 -10.60
C VAL A 60 -1.25 -14.00 -10.74
N SER A 61 -1.01 -13.31 -9.63
CA SER A 61 -0.59 -11.92 -9.58
C SER A 61 0.80 -11.71 -10.18
N ALA A 62 1.71 -12.68 -10.02
CA ALA A 62 3.07 -12.62 -10.58
C ALA A 62 3.02 -12.53 -12.12
N GLU A 63 2.20 -13.35 -12.76
CA GLU A 63 2.00 -13.35 -14.23
C GLU A 63 1.41 -12.03 -14.77
N LEU A 64 0.82 -11.20 -13.91
CA LEU A 64 0.14 -9.95 -14.31
C LEU A 64 0.99 -8.69 -14.18
N ILE A 65 2.17 -8.80 -13.56
CA ILE A 65 3.06 -7.67 -13.27
C ILE A 65 4.48 -7.82 -13.83
N GLU A 66 4.79 -8.97 -14.45
CA GLU A 66 5.91 -9.11 -15.40
C GLU A 66 5.58 -8.43 -16.73
#